data_AF-A0A1L9WVU8-F1
#
_entry.id   AF-A0A1L9WVU8-F1
#
_cell.length_a   1.000
_cell.length_b   1.000
_cell.length_c   1.000
_cell.angle_alpha   90.00
_cell.angle_beta   90.00
_cell.angle_gamma   90.00
#
_symmetry.space_group_name_H-M   'P 1'
#
loop_
_entity.id
_entity.type
_entity.pdbx_description
1 polymer ?
#
loop_
_entity_poly.entity_id
_entity_poly.type
_entity_poly.pdbx_seq_one_letter_code
_entity_poly.pdbx_strand_id
1 'polypeptide(L)'
;MRPDGPRDPVTGPDGGPKPPYPIRLAGPVIKGFGRGSKELGIPTANIPAEGLAAYPDLQVGVYYGVVALDPARFAFEDASSPIRPAVLSIGYNPFYKNQTRSIEIHIMPSLSAPSPTADGGPTKFHKLPDFYGTDLRLLILGYIRPEYDYVSLEALVEDIRLDCEVARRSLQRPAYACYLAGEECAEDVREARQWLTRFESQ
;
A
#
# COMPACT_ATOMS: atom_id res chain seq x y z
N MET A 1 -14.52 -15.64 -5.31
CA MET A 1 -14.90 -16.23 -4.00
C MET A 1 -13.70 -16.35 -3.06
N ARG A 2 -13.87 -15.90 -1.82
CA ARG A 2 -12.87 -15.99 -0.73
C ARG A 2 -12.56 -17.46 -0.37
N PRO A 3 -11.28 -17.87 -0.24
CA PRO A 3 -10.92 -19.23 0.17
C PRO A 3 -11.28 -19.55 1.62
N ASP A 4 -11.65 -20.80 1.89
CA ASP A 4 -11.86 -21.32 3.24
C ASP A 4 -10.54 -21.86 3.79
N GLY A 5 -9.88 -21.10 4.67
CA GLY A 5 -8.64 -21.55 5.32
C GLY A 5 -7.78 -20.43 5.89
N PRO A 6 -6.75 -20.76 6.68
CA PRO A 6 -5.79 -19.79 7.15
C PRO A 6 -5.00 -19.20 5.96
N ARG A 7 -4.73 -17.90 6.03
CA ARG A 7 -3.89 -17.21 5.05
C ARG A 7 -2.43 -17.31 5.46
N ASP A 8 -1.54 -17.42 4.47
CA ASP A 8 -0.10 -17.35 4.72
C ASP A 8 0.25 -16.02 5.43
N PRO A 9 1.09 -16.05 6.48
CA PRO A 9 1.38 -14.86 7.28
C PRO A 9 2.29 -13.86 6.56
N VAL A 10 2.95 -14.28 5.48
CA VAL A 10 3.85 -13.49 4.63
C VAL A 10 3.64 -13.88 3.16
N THR A 11 4.04 -13.03 2.23
CA THR A 11 4.02 -13.30 0.79
C THR A 11 5.30 -12.79 0.12
N GLY A 12 5.61 -13.25 -1.09
CA GLY A 12 6.83 -12.90 -1.82
C GLY A 12 8.08 -13.65 -1.32
N PRO A 13 9.16 -13.70 -2.10
CA PRO A 13 10.33 -14.51 -1.77
C PRO A 13 11.22 -13.83 -0.72
N ASP A 14 11.92 -14.64 0.09
CA ASP A 14 12.74 -14.14 1.21
C ASP A 14 13.93 -13.30 0.77
N GLY A 15 14.44 -13.52 -0.44
CA GLY A 15 15.53 -12.75 -1.05
C GLY A 15 15.16 -11.34 -1.50
N GLY A 16 13.91 -10.90 -1.29
CA GLY A 16 13.43 -9.57 -1.67
C GLY A 16 12.50 -9.58 -2.89
N PRO A 17 12.02 -8.41 -3.34
CA PRO A 17 11.15 -8.31 -4.50
C PRO A 17 11.78 -8.96 -5.75
N LYS A 18 10.98 -9.67 -6.55
CA LYS A 18 11.38 -10.22 -7.85
C LYS A 18 10.63 -9.53 -8.99
N PRO A 19 11.17 -9.51 -10.22
CA PRO A 19 10.45 -8.97 -11.37
C PRO A 19 8.99 -9.45 -11.43
N PRO A 20 8.03 -8.53 -11.62
CA PRO A 20 8.20 -7.13 -12.05
C PRO A 20 8.49 -6.11 -10.92
N TYR A 21 8.63 -6.53 -9.66
CA TYR A 21 8.87 -5.64 -8.54
C TYR A 21 10.36 -5.27 -8.39
N PRO A 22 10.69 -4.06 -7.89
CA PRO A 22 9.77 -3.01 -7.43
C PRO A 22 9.12 -2.21 -8.59
N ILE A 23 7.80 -2.03 -8.52
CA ILE A 23 7.03 -1.23 -9.49
C ILE A 23 6.91 0.20 -8.97
N ARG A 24 7.23 1.19 -9.82
CA ARG A 24 7.19 2.62 -9.49
C ARG A 24 5.90 3.25 -10.01
N LEU A 25 5.11 3.83 -9.12
CA LEU A 25 3.91 4.62 -9.43
C LEU A 25 3.91 5.94 -8.65
N ALA A 26 3.42 7.00 -9.25
CA ALA A 26 3.38 8.31 -8.61
C ALA A 26 2.20 9.14 -9.10
N GLY A 27 1.78 10.10 -8.29
CA GLY A 27 0.80 11.11 -8.67
C GLY A 27 0.23 11.83 -7.45
N PRO A 28 -0.51 12.93 -7.68
CA PRO A 28 -1.18 13.65 -6.61
C PRO A 28 -2.26 12.78 -5.97
N VAL A 29 -2.43 12.89 -4.66
CA VAL A 29 -3.52 12.19 -3.96
C VAL A 29 -4.86 12.81 -4.37
N ILE A 30 -5.71 12.03 -5.03
CA ILE A 30 -7.03 12.44 -5.52
C ILE A 30 -8.14 11.92 -4.62
N LYS A 31 -9.32 12.55 -4.71
CA LYS A 31 -10.52 12.04 -4.05
C LYS A 31 -10.99 10.77 -4.74
N GLY A 32 -11.15 9.70 -3.97
CA GLY A 32 -11.88 8.51 -4.40
C GLY A 32 -13.40 8.69 -4.31
N PHE A 33 -14.14 7.60 -4.42
CA PHE A 33 -15.62 7.60 -4.41
C PHE A 33 -16.24 7.57 -3.01
N GLY A 34 -15.40 7.66 -1.97
CA GLY A 34 -15.84 7.80 -0.58
C GLY A 34 -16.54 6.58 0.03
N ARG A 35 -16.60 5.45 -0.68
CA ARG A 35 -17.26 4.22 -0.19
C ARG A 35 -16.44 3.54 0.91
N GLY A 36 -15.16 3.25 0.67
CA GLY A 36 -14.30 2.54 1.63
C GLY A 36 -14.04 3.31 2.94
N SER A 37 -13.73 4.60 2.86
CA SER A 37 -13.31 5.38 4.04
C SER A 37 -14.46 5.80 4.96
N LYS A 38 -15.67 6.04 4.42
CA LYS A 38 -16.83 6.46 5.23
C LYS A 38 -17.63 5.28 5.78
N GLU A 39 -17.76 4.18 5.03
CA GLU A 39 -18.59 3.03 5.46
C GLU A 39 -17.77 1.96 6.21
N LEU A 40 -16.50 1.73 5.82
CA LEU A 40 -15.66 0.69 6.44
C LEU A 40 -14.70 1.23 7.52
N GLY A 41 -14.53 2.56 7.57
CA GLY A 41 -13.53 3.20 8.43
C GLY A 41 -12.09 2.96 7.97
N ILE A 42 -11.87 2.57 6.71
CA ILE A 42 -10.56 2.27 6.10
C ILE A 42 -10.15 3.45 5.21
N PRO A 43 -9.31 4.38 5.69
CA PRO A 43 -8.89 5.51 4.87
C PRO A 43 -7.94 5.04 3.77
N THR A 44 -8.28 5.35 2.52
CA THR A 44 -7.44 5.06 1.35
C THR A 44 -7.12 6.35 0.59
N ALA A 45 -5.85 6.50 0.23
CA ALA A 45 -5.38 7.51 -0.72
C ALA A 45 -5.52 6.95 -2.13
N ASN A 46 -6.10 7.73 -3.05
CA ASN A 46 -6.18 7.36 -4.46
C ASN A 46 -5.12 8.13 -5.23
N ILE A 47 -4.50 7.52 -6.24
CA ILE A 47 -3.64 8.21 -7.20
C ILE A 47 -4.12 7.97 -8.63
N PRO A 48 -3.77 8.85 -9.59
CA PRO A 48 -4.09 8.63 -11.00
C PRO A 48 -3.51 7.30 -11.52
N ALA A 49 -4.27 6.60 -12.36
CA ALA A 49 -3.97 5.23 -12.78
C ALA A 49 -3.12 5.14 -14.06
N GLU A 50 -2.74 6.26 -14.66
CA GLU A 50 -2.00 6.36 -15.92
C GLU A 50 -0.65 5.62 -15.83
N GLY A 51 -0.02 5.63 -14.64
CA GLY A 51 1.21 4.87 -14.40
C GLY A 51 1.07 3.36 -14.60
N LEU A 52 -0.14 2.80 -14.51
CA LEU A 52 -0.39 1.37 -14.77
C LEU A 52 -0.25 1.01 -16.25
N ALA A 53 -0.30 1.97 -17.17
CA ALA A 53 -0.12 1.71 -18.60
C ALA A 53 1.28 1.14 -18.91
N ALA A 54 2.28 1.42 -18.08
CA ALA A 54 3.62 0.83 -18.17
C ALA A 54 3.67 -0.64 -17.71
N TYR A 55 2.60 -1.14 -17.07
CA TYR A 55 2.51 -2.49 -16.50
C TYR A 55 1.18 -3.16 -16.91
N PRO A 56 0.95 -3.38 -18.21
CA PRO A 56 -0.33 -3.89 -18.73
C PRO A 56 -0.69 -5.26 -18.14
N ASP A 57 0.32 -6.11 -17.91
CA ASP A 57 0.18 -7.47 -17.37
C ASP A 57 0.03 -7.51 -15.84
N LEU A 58 0.12 -6.37 -15.16
CA LEU A 58 -0.10 -6.32 -13.72
C LEU A 58 -1.57 -6.65 -13.43
N GLN A 59 -1.78 -7.75 -12.70
CA GLN A 59 -3.11 -8.25 -12.39
C GLN A 59 -3.90 -7.34 -11.44
N VAL A 60 -5.22 -7.48 -11.40
CA VAL A 60 -6.02 -6.89 -10.33
C VAL A 60 -5.85 -7.66 -9.03
N GLY A 61 -6.02 -6.99 -7.90
CA GLY A 61 -5.91 -7.57 -6.57
C GLY A 61 -5.22 -6.67 -5.57
N VAL A 62 -4.76 -7.28 -4.49
CA VAL A 62 -4.15 -6.60 -3.34
C VAL A 62 -2.65 -6.81 -3.35
N TYR A 63 -1.92 -5.74 -3.06
CA TYR A 63 -0.48 -5.67 -3.06
C TYR A 63 0.03 -5.03 -1.77
N TYR A 64 1.33 -5.14 -1.53
CA TYR A 64 2.03 -4.42 -0.48
C TYR A 64 3.22 -3.66 -1.04
N GLY A 65 3.61 -2.61 -0.33
CA GLY A 65 4.69 -1.75 -0.76
C GLY A 65 5.04 -0.70 0.28
N VAL A 66 5.73 0.33 -0.20
CA VAL A 66 6.12 1.48 0.60
C VAL A 66 5.80 2.77 -0.15
N VAL A 67 5.47 3.81 0.61
CA VAL A 67 5.09 5.12 0.08
C VAL A 67 5.89 6.24 0.73
N ALA A 68 6.05 7.34 0.00
CA ALA A 68 6.43 8.62 0.57
C ALA A 68 5.47 9.69 0.05
N LEU A 69 5.28 10.73 0.85
CA LEU A 69 4.49 11.91 0.51
C LEU A 69 5.46 13.10 0.38
N ASP A 70 5.10 14.06 -0.46
CA ASP A 70 5.86 15.30 -0.59
C ASP A 70 5.95 16.02 0.77
N PRO A 71 7.16 16.13 1.36
CA PRO A 71 7.34 16.71 2.68
C PRO A 71 7.03 18.21 2.72
N ALA A 72 6.98 18.90 1.56
CA ALA A 72 6.57 20.30 1.49
C ALA A 72 5.08 20.49 1.80
N ARG A 73 4.26 19.45 1.62
CA ARG A 73 2.79 19.50 1.85
C ARG A 73 2.32 18.64 3.01
N PHE A 74 3.01 17.53 3.29
CA PHE A 74 2.63 16.65 4.38
C PHE A 74 3.85 15.97 5.00
N ALA A 75 3.97 16.07 6.31
CA ALA A 75 4.96 15.33 7.09
C ALA A 75 4.24 14.38 8.05
N PHE A 76 4.74 13.15 8.15
CA PHE A 76 4.28 12.23 9.18
C PHE A 76 4.70 12.72 10.57
N GLU A 77 3.83 12.55 11.57
CA GLU A 77 4.09 13.01 12.94
C GLU A 77 5.32 12.34 13.57
N ASP A 78 5.55 11.06 13.27
CA ASP A 78 6.80 10.39 13.62
C ASP A 78 7.86 10.65 12.53
N ALA A 79 8.88 11.43 12.88
CA ALA A 79 9.96 11.83 11.98
C ALA A 79 11.03 10.72 11.79
N SER A 80 10.74 9.47 12.19
CA SER A 80 11.75 8.39 12.16
C SER A 80 12.14 7.98 10.74
N SER A 81 11.23 8.14 9.78
CA SER A 81 11.48 7.90 8.36
C SER A 81 10.46 8.69 7.52
N PRO A 82 10.81 9.21 6.32
CA PRO A 82 9.84 9.77 5.38
C PRO A 82 9.05 8.69 4.62
N ILE A 83 9.40 7.42 4.79
CA ILE A 83 8.78 6.29 4.10
C ILE A 83 7.81 5.58 5.04
N ARG A 84 6.64 5.17 4.53
CA ARG A 84 5.65 4.37 5.27
C ARG A 84 5.32 3.07 4.56
N PRO A 85 5.05 1.99 5.30
CA PRO A 85 4.48 0.78 4.72
C PRO A 85 3.07 1.05 4.18
N ALA A 86 2.66 0.31 3.16
CA ALA A 86 1.33 0.42 2.59
C ALA A 86 0.79 -0.92 2.09
N VAL A 87 -0.53 -1.06 2.19
CA VAL A 87 -1.32 -2.02 1.41
C VAL A 87 -2.05 -1.24 0.33
N LEU A 88 -2.21 -1.83 -0.85
CA LEU A 88 -2.99 -1.21 -1.91
C LEU A 88 -3.82 -2.23 -2.68
N SER A 89 -4.95 -1.78 -3.22
CA SER A 89 -5.71 -2.50 -4.22
C SER A 89 -5.53 -1.87 -5.59
N ILE A 90 -5.40 -2.73 -6.60
CA ILE A 90 -5.52 -2.38 -8.01
C ILE A 90 -6.75 -3.10 -8.53
N GLY A 91 -7.77 -2.34 -8.92
CA GLY A 91 -9.05 -2.87 -9.37
C GLY A 91 -9.57 -2.11 -10.57
N TYR A 92 -10.85 -2.31 -10.91
CA TYR A 92 -11.54 -1.53 -11.94
C TYR A 92 -12.54 -0.56 -11.32
N ASN A 93 -12.67 0.59 -11.95
CA ASN A 93 -13.59 1.62 -11.49
C ASN A 93 -15.01 1.42 -12.05
N PRO A 94 -16.04 1.18 -11.20
CA PRO A 94 -17.42 0.99 -11.65
C PRO A 94 -18.01 2.20 -12.37
N PHE A 95 -17.57 3.42 -12.01
CA PHE A 95 -18.10 4.66 -12.59
C PHE A 95 -17.68 4.86 -14.05
N TYR A 96 -16.50 4.36 -14.43
CA TYR A 96 -16.03 4.37 -15.81
C TYR A 96 -16.35 3.06 -16.53
N LYS A 97 -17.50 2.43 -16.18
CA LYS A 97 -17.95 1.15 -16.77
C LYS A 97 -16.87 0.05 -16.70
N ASN A 98 -16.05 0.06 -15.64
CA ASN A 98 -14.91 -0.83 -15.46
C ASN A 98 -13.88 -0.80 -16.61
N GLN A 99 -13.75 0.31 -17.32
CA GLN A 99 -12.77 0.45 -18.41
C GLN A 99 -11.40 0.94 -17.92
N THR A 100 -11.36 1.65 -16.80
CA THR A 100 -10.14 2.24 -16.23
C THR A 100 -9.81 1.57 -14.91
N ARG A 101 -8.55 1.15 -14.74
CA ARG A 101 -8.04 0.64 -13.47
C ARG A 101 -8.01 1.76 -12.42
N SER A 102 -8.11 1.41 -11.14
CA SER A 102 -7.94 2.32 -10.00
C SER A 102 -6.85 1.81 -9.07
N ILE A 103 -6.25 2.73 -8.30
CA ILE A 103 -5.26 2.42 -7.27
C ILE A 103 -5.75 3.04 -5.96
N GLU A 104 -5.99 2.22 -4.95
CA GLU A 104 -6.37 2.66 -3.60
C GLU A 104 -5.35 2.19 -2.58
N ILE A 105 -4.77 3.13 -1.83
CA ILE A 105 -3.60 2.89 -0.98
C ILE A 105 -3.98 3.16 0.48
N HIS A 106 -3.87 2.15 1.33
CA HIS A 106 -3.93 2.32 2.77
C HIS A 106 -2.51 2.49 3.35
N ILE A 107 -2.21 3.69 3.86
CA ILE A 107 -0.91 4.01 4.47
C ILE A 107 -0.91 3.52 5.92
N MET A 108 -0.03 2.55 6.19
CA MET A 108 0.12 1.91 7.49
C MET A 108 1.05 2.71 8.40
N PRO A 109 0.99 2.52 9.73
CA PRO A 109 1.93 3.15 10.64
C PRO A 109 3.32 2.54 10.47
N SER A 110 4.34 3.20 11.03
CA SER A 110 5.71 2.67 11.04
C SER A 110 5.76 1.21 11.54
N LEU A 111 6.70 0.42 11.02
CA LEU A 111 6.90 -0.96 11.47
C LEU A 111 7.41 -1.05 12.92
N SER A 112 7.87 0.05 13.51
CA SER A 112 8.22 0.15 14.93
C SER A 112 7.01 0.41 15.84
N ALA A 113 5.93 1.00 15.31
CA ALA A 113 4.71 1.25 16.07
C ALA A 113 3.87 -0.02 16.21
N PRO A 114 3.06 -0.20 17.27
CA PRO A 114 2.14 -1.32 17.39
C PRO A 114 1.21 -1.43 16.18
N SER A 115 0.89 -2.66 15.77
CA SER A 115 -0.04 -2.87 14.66
C SER A 115 -1.48 -2.57 15.13
N PRO A 116 -2.20 -1.62 14.50
CA PRO A 116 -3.57 -1.30 14.86
C PRO A 116 -4.57 -2.39 14.39
N THR A 117 -4.10 -3.28 13.51
CA THR A 117 -4.84 -4.41 12.94
C THR A 117 -4.45 -5.76 13.58
N ALA A 118 -3.71 -5.73 14.70
CA ALA A 118 -3.36 -6.92 15.46
C ALA A 118 -4.61 -7.65 15.96
N ASP A 119 -4.49 -8.97 16.10
CA ASP A 119 -5.58 -9.83 16.56
C ASP A 119 -5.93 -9.56 18.05
N GLY A 120 -7.19 -9.78 18.44
CA GLY A 120 -7.65 -9.70 19.83
C GLY A 120 -8.41 -8.43 20.26
N GLY A 121 -8.83 -7.57 19.32
CA GLY A 121 -9.67 -6.39 19.60
C GLY A 121 -10.48 -5.91 18.38
N PRO A 122 -11.32 -4.86 18.53
CA PRO A 122 -12.04 -4.29 17.40
C PRO A 122 -11.06 -3.74 16.36
N THR A 123 -11.17 -4.21 15.12
CA THR A 123 -10.30 -3.81 14.00
C THR A 123 -10.29 -2.30 13.84
N LYS A 124 -9.12 -1.68 13.98
CA LYS A 124 -8.92 -0.24 13.76
C LYS A 124 -7.86 -0.03 12.69
N PHE A 125 -8.21 0.73 11.66
CA PHE A 125 -7.27 1.10 10.63
C PHE A 125 -6.57 2.41 10.98
N HIS A 126 -5.33 2.54 10.51
CA HIS A 126 -4.51 3.74 10.74
C HIS A 126 -5.13 4.93 10.02
N LYS A 127 -5.22 6.07 10.72
CA LYS A 127 -5.82 7.29 10.18
C LYS A 127 -4.81 8.40 10.19
N LEU A 128 -4.75 9.12 9.09
CA LEU A 128 -3.94 10.33 8.91
C LEU A 128 -4.91 11.50 8.66
N PRO A 129 -4.48 12.75 8.93
CA PRO A 129 -5.19 13.93 8.44
C PRO A 129 -5.37 13.90 6.92
N ASP A 130 -6.30 14.69 6.38
CA ASP A 130 -6.48 14.78 4.93
C ASP A 130 -5.24 15.41 4.25
N PHE A 131 -4.76 14.79 3.16
CA PHE A 131 -3.61 15.24 2.37
C PHE A 131 -3.89 15.21 0.86
N TYR A 132 -5.13 15.52 0.46
CA TYR A 132 -5.50 15.61 -0.96
C TYR A 132 -4.64 16.64 -1.69
N GLY A 133 -4.21 16.30 -2.91
CA GLY A 133 -3.33 17.13 -3.74
C GLY A 133 -1.85 17.08 -3.33
N THR A 134 -1.48 16.33 -2.28
CA THR A 134 -0.08 16.03 -1.98
C THR A 134 0.45 15.00 -2.96
N ASP A 135 1.64 15.22 -3.52
CA ASP A 135 2.26 14.24 -4.39
C ASP A 135 2.68 13.00 -3.58
N LEU A 136 2.28 11.83 -4.07
CA LEU A 136 2.59 10.54 -3.49
C LEU A 136 3.48 9.76 -4.48
N ARG A 137 4.52 9.13 -3.95
CA ARG A 137 5.31 8.11 -4.67
C ARG A 137 5.13 6.77 -3.98
N LEU A 138 5.02 5.72 -4.79
CA LEU A 138 4.72 4.35 -4.37
C LEU A 138 5.72 3.39 -5.02
N LEU A 139 6.31 2.51 -4.20
CA LEU A 139 6.95 1.29 -4.65
C LEU A 139 6.07 0.10 -4.29
N ILE A 140 5.56 -0.63 -5.28
CA ILE A 140 4.92 -1.93 -5.04
C ILE A 140 6.01 -2.99 -4.98
N LEU A 141 6.04 -3.76 -3.89
CA LEU A 141 7.10 -4.73 -3.59
C LEU A 141 6.65 -6.18 -3.71
N GLY A 142 5.34 -6.43 -3.78
CA GLY A 142 4.81 -7.75 -4.07
C GLY A 142 3.28 -7.82 -4.03
N TYR A 143 2.77 -8.98 -4.44
CA TYR A 143 1.35 -9.30 -4.48
C TYR A 143 0.92 -10.09 -3.24
N ILE A 144 -0.26 -9.77 -2.72
CA ILE A 144 -0.87 -10.48 -1.59
C ILE A 144 -1.89 -11.51 -2.08
N ARG A 145 -2.90 -11.07 -2.84
CA ARG A 145 -4.05 -11.92 -3.22
C ARG A 145 -4.89 -11.29 -4.33
N PRO A 146 -5.74 -12.08 -5.03
CA PRO A 146 -6.70 -11.52 -5.98
C PRO A 146 -7.84 -10.80 -5.25
N GLU A 147 -8.66 -10.12 -6.03
CA GLU A 147 -9.93 -9.61 -5.56
C GLU A 147 -10.84 -10.78 -5.17
N TYR A 148 -11.54 -10.63 -4.05
CA TYR A 148 -12.49 -11.62 -3.56
C TYR A 148 -13.88 -11.01 -3.54
N ASP A 149 -14.87 -11.84 -3.85
CA ASP A 149 -16.27 -11.53 -3.59
C ASP A 149 -16.58 -11.78 -2.12
N TYR A 150 -17.23 -10.81 -1.48
CA TYR A 150 -17.62 -10.89 -0.09
C TYR A 150 -19.12 -10.93 0.05
N VAL A 151 -19.59 -11.87 0.87
CA VAL A 151 -21.01 -12.00 1.23
C VAL A 151 -21.39 -11.12 2.43
N SER A 152 -20.41 -10.57 3.14
CA SER A 152 -20.63 -9.66 4.27
C SER A 152 -19.53 -8.61 4.41
N LEU A 153 -19.85 -7.51 5.10
CA LEU A 153 -18.94 -6.41 5.38
C LEU A 153 -17.80 -6.85 6.29
N GLU A 154 -18.13 -7.68 7.28
CA GLU A 154 -17.22 -8.19 8.30
C GLU A 154 -16.13 -9.05 7.66
N ALA A 155 -16.50 -9.89 6.67
CA ALA A 155 -15.54 -10.71 5.94
C ALA A 155 -14.56 -9.85 5.12
N LEU A 156 -15.06 -8.76 4.51
CA LEU A 156 -14.22 -7.79 3.80
C LEU A 156 -13.25 -7.09 4.75
N VAL A 157 -13.75 -6.57 5.86
CA VAL A 157 -12.94 -5.88 6.88
C VAL A 157 -11.87 -6.82 7.45
N GLU A 158 -12.22 -8.07 7.72
CA GLU A 158 -11.29 -9.07 8.22
C GLU A 158 -10.20 -9.40 7.21
N ASP A 159 -10.52 -9.53 5.93
CA ASP A 159 -9.48 -9.77 4.92
C ASP A 159 -8.57 -8.57 4.70
N ILE A 160 -9.08 -7.33 4.81
CA ILE A 160 -8.23 -6.13 4.74
C ILE A 160 -7.33 -6.02 5.99
N ARG A 161 -7.83 -6.41 7.17
CA ARG A 161 -7.01 -6.54 8.39
C ARG A 161 -5.88 -7.54 8.17
N LEU A 162 -6.20 -8.71 7.63
CA LEU A 162 -5.22 -9.74 7.30
C LEU A 162 -4.23 -9.25 6.22
N ASP A 163 -4.67 -8.50 5.21
CA ASP A 163 -3.79 -7.89 4.21
C ASP A 163 -2.76 -6.96 4.85
N CYS A 164 -3.20 -6.13 5.81
CA CYS A 164 -2.31 -5.25 6.57
C CYS A 164 -1.27 -6.06 7.35
N GLU A 165 -1.65 -7.18 7.97
CA GLU A 165 -0.68 -7.99 8.71
C GLU A 165 0.26 -8.79 7.82
N VAL A 166 -0.22 -9.29 6.69
CA VAL A 166 0.62 -9.94 5.69
C VAL A 166 1.65 -8.94 5.16
N ALA A 167 1.22 -7.72 4.80
CA ALA A 167 2.13 -6.67 4.36
C ALA A 167 3.15 -6.31 5.43
N ARG A 168 2.70 -6.12 6.68
CA ARG A 168 3.57 -5.79 7.81
C ARG A 168 4.67 -6.83 7.98
N ARG A 169 4.30 -8.11 8.11
CA ARG A 169 5.27 -9.20 8.31
C ARG A 169 6.17 -9.38 7.09
N SER A 170 5.64 -9.22 5.88
CA SER A 170 6.42 -9.33 4.65
C SER A 170 7.49 -8.24 4.55
N LEU A 171 7.16 -7.01 4.95
CA LEU A 171 8.05 -5.85 4.96
C LEU A 171 9.07 -5.86 6.11
N GLN A 172 8.81 -6.61 7.18
CA GLN A 172 9.75 -6.80 8.29
C GLN A 172 10.93 -7.73 7.94
N ARG A 173 10.83 -8.51 6.86
CA ARG A 173 11.92 -9.40 6.45
C ARG A 173 13.13 -8.60 5.94
N PRO A 174 14.37 -9.07 6.15
CA PRO A 174 15.58 -8.30 5.90
C PRO A 174 15.65 -7.65 4.51
N ALA A 175 15.39 -8.43 3.44
CA ALA A 175 15.46 -7.94 2.07
C ALA A 175 14.40 -6.88 1.70
N TYR A 176 13.33 -6.74 2.51
CA TYR A 176 12.27 -5.74 2.33
C TYR A 176 12.41 -4.57 3.30
N ALA A 177 12.88 -4.81 4.52
CA ALA A 177 13.08 -3.78 5.55
C ALA A 177 14.02 -2.67 5.08
N CYS A 178 14.99 -3.03 4.22
CA CYS A 178 15.88 -2.10 3.52
C CYS A 178 15.15 -0.97 2.78
N TYR A 179 13.94 -1.21 2.24
CA TYR A 179 13.14 -0.19 1.56
C TYR A 179 12.60 0.89 2.51
N LEU A 180 12.54 0.62 3.81
CA LEU A 180 12.06 1.57 4.83
C LEU A 180 13.21 2.26 5.58
N ALA A 181 14.23 1.50 6.00
CA ALA A 181 15.06 1.89 7.15
C ALA A 181 16.38 2.61 6.82
N GLY A 182 16.98 2.49 5.64
CA GLY A 182 18.29 3.14 5.41
C GLY A 182 19.45 2.20 5.24
N GLU A 183 19.47 1.18 6.08
CA GLU A 183 20.70 0.57 6.55
C GLU A 183 21.15 -0.57 5.61
N GLU A 184 22.41 -0.50 5.17
CA GLU A 184 23.14 -1.53 4.40
C GLU A 184 22.32 -2.25 3.30
N CYS A 185 21.62 -1.48 2.47
CA CYS A 185 20.82 -2.02 1.37
C CYS A 185 21.65 -2.16 0.09
N ALA A 186 21.27 -3.11 -0.79
CA ALA A 186 21.81 -3.19 -2.15
C ALA A 186 21.61 -1.89 -2.95
N GLU A 187 22.43 -1.67 -3.99
CA GLU A 187 22.46 -0.41 -4.75
C GLU A 187 21.14 -0.06 -5.42
N ASP A 188 20.51 -1.04 -6.06
CA ASP A 188 19.19 -0.96 -6.66
C ASP A 188 18.10 -0.54 -5.65
N VAL A 189 18.17 -1.05 -4.42
CA VAL A 189 17.27 -0.64 -3.33
C VAL A 189 17.51 0.82 -2.94
N ARG A 190 18.77 1.26 -2.88
CA ARG A 190 19.10 2.67 -2.60
C ARG A 190 18.56 3.60 -3.69
N GLU A 191 18.71 3.25 -4.96
CA GLU A 191 18.15 4.02 -6.08
C GLU A 191 16.62 4.07 -6.04
N ALA A 192 15.97 2.94 -5.75
CA ALA A 192 14.51 2.89 -5.62
C ALA A 192 14.02 3.82 -4.49
N ARG A 193 14.73 3.86 -3.37
CA ARG A 193 14.41 4.74 -2.24
C ARG A 193 14.68 6.21 -2.54
N GLN A 194 15.79 6.53 -3.20
CA GLN A 194 16.07 7.89 -3.66
C GLN A 194 14.96 8.37 -4.60
N TRP A 195 14.51 7.53 -5.53
CA TRP A 195 13.35 7.85 -6.36
C TRP A 195 12.09 8.06 -5.51
N LEU A 196 11.84 7.19 -4.53
CA LEU A 196 10.66 7.25 -3.67
C LEU A 196 10.59 8.57 -2.88
N THR A 197 11.72 9.08 -2.38
CA THR A 197 11.75 10.26 -1.50
C THR A 197 12.13 11.56 -2.20
N ARG A 198 12.42 11.54 -3.50
CA ARG A 198 12.80 12.75 -4.25
C ARG A 198 11.58 13.42 -4.84
N PHE A 199 11.08 14.46 -4.19
CA PHE A 199 10.04 15.34 -4.72
C PHE A 199 10.71 16.57 -5.34
N GLU A 200 10.19 17.02 -6.48
CA GLU A 200 10.66 18.28 -7.09
C GLU A 200 9.95 19.43 -6.39
N SER A 201 10.72 20.40 -5.90
CA SER A 201 10.15 21.65 -5.38
C SER A 201 9.49 22.40 -6.53
N GLN A 202 8.17 22.58 -6.48
CA GLN A 202 7.47 23.52 -7.36
C GLN A 202 7.82 24.96 -7.01
#